data_AF-A0A949B2F7-F1
#
_entry.id   AF-A0A949B2F7-F1
#
_cell.length_a   1.000
_cell.length_b   1.000
_cell.length_c   1.000
_cell.angle_alpha   90.00
_cell.angle_beta   90.00
_cell.angle_gamma   90.00
#
_symmetry.space_group_name_H-M   'P 1'
#
loop_
_entity.id
_entity.type
_entity.pdbx_description
1 polymer ?
#
loop_
_entity_poly.entity_id
_entity_poly.type
_entity_poly.pdbx_seq_one_letter_code
_entity_poly.pdbx_strand_id
1 'polypeptide(L)'
;MTKETFYRLGRYEIIEKENGQVWWESHSGFGSAKGGKCFVEGNILFIGPSRTEKDGFLKREFIERLNQLPPWQKTKYYSPSHTIYNCKTGRVSPELGARKELNKQNNSKSDIVSKEGVNGGTISKSIVGTKATTKVKKKIVWAWRLFKDLLGRYSH
;
A
#
# COMPACT_ATOMS: atom_id res chain seq x y z
N MET A 1 18.54 -11.64 -13.90
CA MET A 1 17.13 -11.37 -14.28
C MET A 1 16.28 -12.20 -13.33
N THR A 2 15.47 -11.59 -12.48
CA THR A 2 14.58 -12.34 -11.58
C THR A 2 13.42 -12.90 -12.40
N LYS A 3 13.16 -14.20 -12.31
CA LYS A 3 12.06 -14.83 -13.04
C LYS A 3 10.74 -14.53 -12.31
N GLU A 4 9.75 -14.10 -13.08
CA GLU A 4 8.39 -13.84 -12.58
C GLU A 4 7.41 -14.73 -13.35
N THR A 5 6.41 -15.27 -12.65
CA THR A 5 5.32 -16.03 -13.25
C THR A 5 4.01 -15.30 -13.03
N PHE A 6 3.22 -15.18 -14.09
CA PHE A 6 2.01 -14.37 -14.12
C PHE A 6 0.78 -15.28 -14.20
N TYR A 7 -0.25 -14.97 -13.41
CA TYR A 7 -1.49 -15.73 -13.35
C TYR A 7 -2.71 -14.81 -13.35
N ARG A 8 -3.85 -15.34 -13.78
CA ARG A 8 -5.15 -14.70 -13.66
C ARG A 8 -5.88 -15.17 -12.41
N LEU A 9 -6.38 -14.22 -11.61
CA LEU A 9 -7.33 -14.48 -10.54
C LEU A 9 -8.46 -13.44 -10.56
N GLY A 10 -9.59 -13.80 -11.17
CA GLY A 10 -10.71 -12.88 -11.34
C GLY A 10 -10.29 -11.62 -12.12
N ARG A 11 -10.26 -10.47 -11.44
CA ARG A 11 -9.83 -9.17 -11.98
C ARG A 11 -8.35 -8.82 -11.74
N TYR A 12 -7.62 -9.71 -11.08
CA TYR A 12 -6.26 -9.48 -10.64
C TYR A 12 -5.28 -10.28 -11.48
N GLU A 13 -4.22 -9.61 -11.90
CA GLU A 13 -2.98 -10.24 -12.35
C GLU A 13 -2.16 -10.57 -11.11
N ILE A 14 -1.87 -11.85 -10.89
CA ILE A 14 -1.07 -12.33 -9.76
C ILE A 14 0.34 -12.59 -10.26
N ILE A 15 1.32 -11.92 -9.64
CA ILE A 15 2.73 -11.97 -10.00
C ILE A 15 3.45 -12.72 -8.90
N GLU A 16 3.93 -13.91 -9.22
CA GLU A 16 4.76 -14.70 -8.33
C GLU A 16 6.23 -14.52 -8.69
N LYS A 17 6.98 -13.98 -7.73
CA LYS A 17 8.42 -13.80 -7.85
C LYS A 17 9.14 -15.07 -7.41
N GLU A 18 10.31 -15.31 -7.97
CA GLU A 18 11.17 -16.45 -7.61
C GLU A 18 11.48 -16.56 -6.11
N ASN A 19 11.51 -15.45 -5.39
CA ASN A 19 11.71 -15.43 -3.94
C ASN A 19 10.45 -15.80 -3.11
N GLY A 20 9.39 -16.29 -3.77
CA GLY A 20 8.12 -16.67 -3.14
C GLY A 20 7.22 -15.49 -2.78
N GLN A 21 7.61 -14.24 -3.07
CA GLN A 21 6.73 -13.09 -2.88
C GLN A 21 5.65 -13.07 -3.95
N VAL A 22 4.41 -12.85 -3.49
CA VAL A 22 3.26 -12.75 -4.37
C VAL A 22 2.79 -11.30 -4.39
N TRP A 23 2.58 -10.75 -5.59
CA TRP A 23 2.07 -9.42 -5.85
C TRP A 23 0.76 -9.51 -6.63
N TRP A 24 -0.09 -8.51 -6.51
CA TRP A 24 -1.25 -8.35 -7.38
C TRP A 24 -1.16 -7.02 -8.14
N GLU A 25 -1.71 -7.01 -9.35
CA GLU A 25 -2.02 -5.81 -10.12
C GLU A 25 -3.47 -5.86 -10.63
N SER A 26 -4.12 -4.71 -10.73
CA SER A 26 -5.43 -4.52 -11.37
C SER A 26 -5.47 -3.15 -12.01
N HIS A 27 -6.21 -3.02 -13.11
CA HIS A 27 -6.60 -1.69 -13.62
C HIS A 27 -7.30 -0.86 -12.53
N SER A 28 -7.07 0.44 -12.58
CA SER A 28 -7.71 1.49 -11.78
C SER A 28 -7.99 2.71 -12.66
N GLY A 29 -9.03 3.48 -12.34
CA GLY A 29 -9.31 4.74 -13.02
C GLY A 29 -9.32 4.66 -14.56
N PHE A 30 -9.02 5.79 -15.19
CA PHE A 30 -8.80 5.88 -16.62
C PHE A 30 -7.30 5.78 -16.91
N GLY A 31 -6.86 4.64 -17.45
CA GLY A 31 -5.47 4.43 -17.82
C GLY A 31 -4.48 4.34 -16.65
N SER A 32 -4.94 3.99 -15.44
CA SER A 32 -4.03 3.68 -14.33
C SER A 32 -4.08 2.20 -13.95
N ALA A 33 -3.03 1.73 -13.30
CA ALA A 33 -2.97 0.42 -12.70
C ALA A 33 -2.53 0.56 -11.25
N LYS A 34 -3.15 -0.23 -10.39
CA LYS A 34 -2.83 -0.31 -8.97
C LYS A 34 -2.32 -1.69 -8.63
N GLY A 35 -1.44 -1.77 -7.65
CA GLY A 35 -0.88 -3.04 -7.21
C GLY A 35 -0.47 -3.05 -5.76
N GLY A 36 -0.27 -4.25 -5.23
CA GLY A 36 0.05 -4.45 -3.83
C GLY A 36 0.52 -5.87 -3.54
N LYS A 37 1.05 -6.09 -2.35
CA LYS A 37 1.46 -7.44 -1.94
C LYS A 37 0.24 -8.32 -1.71
N CYS A 38 0.41 -9.61 -1.98
CA CYS A 38 -0.47 -10.65 -1.48
C CYS A 38 0.22 -11.41 -0.35
N PHE A 39 -0.59 -12.14 0.41
CA PHE A 39 -0.09 -13.14 1.36
C PHE A 39 -1.02 -14.35 1.35
N VAL A 40 -0.45 -15.52 1.61
CA VAL A 40 -1.18 -16.77 1.66
C VAL A 40 -1.23 -17.23 3.10
N GLU A 41 -2.43 -17.55 3.58
CA GLU A 41 -2.64 -18.18 4.89
C GLU A 41 -3.50 -19.43 4.68
N GLY A 42 -2.93 -20.60 4.96
CA GLY A 42 -3.54 -21.88 4.62
C GLY A 42 -3.86 -21.99 3.12
N ASN A 43 -5.14 -22.15 2.79
CA ASN A 43 -5.63 -22.28 1.40
C ASN A 43 -6.30 -21.00 0.86
N ILE A 44 -6.02 -19.84 1.47
CA ILE A 44 -6.63 -18.56 1.12
C ILE A 44 -5.53 -17.56 0.71
N LEU A 45 -5.66 -17.00 -0.50
CA LEU A 45 -4.85 -15.85 -0.93
C LEU A 45 -5.54 -14.55 -0.52
N PHE A 46 -4.86 -13.70 0.24
CA PHE A 46 -5.35 -12.39 0.63
C PHE A 46 -4.76 -11.30 -0.27
N ILE A 47 -5.63 -10.45 -0.80
CA ILE A 47 -5.25 -9.28 -1.58
C ILE A 47 -4.95 -8.13 -0.60
N GLY A 48 -3.68 -7.78 -0.49
CA GLY A 48 -3.22 -6.70 0.37
C GLY A 48 -3.62 -5.31 -0.12
N PRO A 49 -3.40 -4.27 0.68
CA PRO A 49 -3.71 -2.90 0.29
C PRO A 49 -2.87 -2.47 -0.92
N SER A 50 -3.41 -1.54 -1.72
CA SER A 50 -2.68 -0.92 -2.81
C SER A 50 -1.46 -0.17 -2.26
N ARG A 51 -0.28 -0.44 -2.82
CA ARG A 51 0.99 0.19 -2.48
C ARG A 51 1.57 0.99 -3.64
N THR A 52 1.17 0.63 -4.85
CA THR A 52 1.61 1.28 -6.07
C THR A 52 0.40 1.72 -6.86
N GLU A 53 0.50 2.91 -7.42
CA GLU A 53 -0.34 3.38 -8.50
C GLU A 53 0.62 3.84 -9.60
N LYS A 54 0.41 3.33 -10.80
CA LYS A 54 1.24 3.62 -11.97
C LYS A 54 0.34 3.98 -13.13
N ASP A 55 0.87 4.79 -14.04
CA ASP A 55 0.27 4.93 -15.35
C ASP A 55 0.22 3.54 -15.98
N GLY A 56 -1.00 3.13 -16.27
CA GLY A 56 -1.34 1.77 -16.61
C GLY A 56 -1.80 1.70 -18.06
N PHE A 57 -2.30 0.52 -18.38
CA PHE A 57 -2.91 0.25 -19.68
C PHE A 57 -4.36 0.72 -19.67
N LEU A 58 -4.93 0.93 -20.85
CA LEU A 58 -6.38 1.08 -20.94
C LEU A 58 -7.03 -0.18 -20.38
N LYS A 59 -8.20 -0.01 -19.74
CA LYS A 59 -8.93 -1.12 -19.11
C LYS A 59 -9.10 -2.32 -20.05
N ARG A 60 -9.34 -2.06 -21.34
CA ARG A 60 -9.51 -3.09 -22.36
C ARG A 60 -8.23 -3.92 -22.56
N GLU A 61 -7.10 -3.25 -22.77
CA GLU A 61 -5.80 -3.91 -22.96
C GLU A 61 -5.41 -4.74 -21.72
N PHE A 62 -5.66 -4.22 -20.52
CA PHE A 62 -5.43 -4.96 -19.28
C PHE A 62 -6.27 -6.24 -19.23
N ILE A 63 -7.56 -6.18 -19.60
CA ILE A 63 -8.44 -7.36 -19.61
C ILE A 63 -8.00 -8.36 -20.69
N GLU A 64 -7.62 -7.88 -21.87
CA GLU A 64 -7.13 -8.73 -22.96
C GLU A 64 -5.87 -9.50 -22.53
N ARG A 65 -4.88 -8.82 -21.93
CA ARG A 65 -3.70 -9.47 -21.36
C ARG A 65 -4.06 -10.45 -20.25
N LEU A 66 -4.91 -10.03 -19.32
CA LEU A 66 -5.30 -10.85 -18.18
C LEU A 66 -5.95 -12.18 -18.63
N ASN A 67 -6.73 -12.16 -19.70
CA ASN A 67 -7.38 -13.35 -20.25
C ASN A 67 -6.41 -14.35 -20.92
N GLN A 68 -5.20 -13.91 -21.26
CA GLN A 68 -4.16 -14.79 -21.82
C GLN A 68 -3.35 -15.51 -20.72
N LEU A 69 -3.49 -15.09 -19.46
CA LEU A 69 -2.73 -15.67 -18.35
C LEU A 69 -3.37 -16.97 -17.85
N PRO A 70 -2.54 -17.96 -17.43
CA PRO A 70 -3.05 -19.17 -16.80
C PRO A 70 -3.78 -18.85 -15.49
N PRO A 71 -4.84 -19.60 -15.12
CA PRO A 71 -5.56 -19.35 -13.88
C PRO A 71 -4.68 -19.64 -12.66
N TRP A 72 -4.86 -18.87 -11.59
CA TRP A 72 -4.24 -19.16 -10.29
C TRP A 72 -4.89 -20.38 -9.64
N GLN A 73 -4.10 -21.44 -9.41
CA GLN A 73 -4.57 -22.70 -8.84
C GLN A 73 -3.85 -23.10 -7.54
N LYS A 74 -2.95 -22.26 -7.01
CA LYS A 74 -2.16 -22.60 -5.81
C LYS A 74 -2.95 -22.47 -4.51
N THR A 75 -4.04 -21.71 -4.52
CA THR A 75 -4.96 -21.59 -3.37
C THR A 75 -6.38 -21.89 -3.82
N LYS A 76 -7.15 -22.56 -2.96
CA LYS A 76 -8.55 -22.89 -3.26
C LYS A 76 -9.47 -21.67 -3.18
N TYR A 77 -9.15 -20.72 -2.29
CA TYR A 77 -9.94 -19.52 -2.06
C TYR A 77 -9.08 -18.27 -2.17
N TYR A 78 -9.73 -17.12 -2.31
CA TYR A 78 -9.09 -15.81 -2.17
C TYR A 78 -10.02 -14.82 -1.48
N SER A 79 -9.43 -13.84 -0.81
CA SER A 79 -10.13 -12.73 -0.16
C SER A 79 -9.67 -11.40 -0.77
N PRO A 80 -10.58 -10.59 -1.35
CA PRO A 80 -10.28 -9.22 -1.80
C PRO A 80 -9.88 -8.28 -0.65
N SER A 81 -10.21 -8.64 0.60
CA SER A 81 -9.82 -7.92 1.81
C SER A 81 -8.70 -8.65 2.53
N HIS A 82 -7.73 -7.92 3.05
CA HIS A 82 -6.65 -8.43 3.89
C HIS A 82 -6.95 -8.36 5.39
N THR A 83 -8.09 -7.77 5.77
CA THR A 83 -8.45 -7.56 7.17
C THR A 83 -9.30 -8.72 7.67
N ILE A 84 -8.83 -9.40 8.72
CA ILE A 84 -9.57 -10.46 9.40
C ILE A 84 -10.13 -9.90 10.70
N TYR A 85 -11.39 -10.19 10.99
CA TYR A 85 -12.08 -9.77 12.21
C TYR A 85 -12.29 -10.97 13.13
N ASN A 86 -12.06 -10.76 14.42
CA ASN A 86 -12.39 -11.74 15.43
C ASN A 86 -13.92 -11.81 15.58
N CYS A 87 -14.51 -12.98 15.38
CA CYS A 87 -15.97 -13.15 15.41
C CYS A 87 -16.59 -12.83 16.78
N LYS A 88 -15.85 -13.02 17.88
CA LYS A 88 -16.34 -12.77 19.25
C LYS A 88 -16.29 -11.30 19.62
N THR A 89 -15.24 -10.59 19.22
CA THR A 89 -15.01 -9.20 19.65
C THR A 89 -15.32 -8.17 18.58
N GLY A 90 -15.49 -8.58 17.31
CA GLY A 90 -15.63 -7.69 16.15
C GLY A 90 -14.37 -6.88 15.83
N ARG A 91 -13.27 -7.10 16.55
CA ARG A 91 -12.02 -6.35 16.39
C ARG A 91 -11.15 -6.96 15.29
N VAL A 92 -10.38 -6.11 14.62
CA VAL A 92 -9.37 -6.56 13.65
C VAL A 92 -8.33 -7.42 14.35
N SER A 93 -8.08 -8.62 13.83
CA SER A 93 -7.00 -9.49 14.27
C SER A 93 -5.66 -8.96 13.75
N PRO A 94 -4.71 -8.61 14.64
CA PRO A 94 -3.39 -8.14 14.21
C PRO A 94 -2.52 -9.23 13.58
N GLU A 95 -2.88 -10.50 13.79
CA GLU A 95 -1.95 -11.63 13.70
C GLU A 95 -1.85 -12.25 12.31
N LEU A 96 -2.91 -12.16 11.52
CA LEU A 96 -3.09 -13.03 10.35
C LEU A 96 -2.99 -12.33 8.98
N GLY A 97 -2.66 -11.02 8.90
CA GLY A 97 -2.69 -10.40 7.57
C GLY A 97 -2.03 -9.06 7.28
N ALA A 98 -1.33 -8.41 8.22
CA ALA A 98 -0.73 -7.12 7.86
C ALA A 98 0.50 -6.72 8.66
N ARG A 99 0.65 -7.09 9.93
CA ARG A 99 1.62 -6.38 10.76
C ARG A 99 3.05 -6.91 10.68
N LYS A 100 3.25 -8.22 10.53
CA LYS A 100 4.61 -8.82 10.54
C LYS A 100 5.37 -8.58 9.23
N GLU A 101 4.75 -8.85 8.08
CA GLU A 101 5.39 -8.70 6.76
C GLU A 101 5.52 -7.24 6.28
N LEU A 102 4.71 -6.32 6.82
CA LEU A 102 4.85 -4.88 6.52
C LEU A 102 5.91 -4.19 7.37
N ASN A 103 6.15 -4.65 8.59
CA ASN A 103 7.14 -4.04 9.49
C ASN A 103 8.56 -4.58 9.27
N LYS A 104 8.74 -5.79 8.74
CA LYS A 104 10.08 -6.37 8.52
C LYS A 104 10.92 -5.58 7.50
N GLN A 105 10.29 -4.87 6.56
CA GLN A 105 10.98 -4.03 5.56
C GLN A 105 11.27 -2.59 6.01
N ASN A 106 10.64 -2.12 7.09
CA ASN A 106 10.95 -0.78 7.63
C ASN A 106 12.22 -0.80 8.52
N ASN A 107 12.65 -1.98 8.98
CA ASN A 107 13.79 -2.13 9.89
C ASN A 107 15.11 -2.49 9.19
N SER A 108 15.18 -2.49 7.85
CA SER A 108 16.41 -2.78 7.10
C SER A 108 17.04 -1.56 6.42
N LYS A 109 16.71 -0.34 6.87
CA LYS A 109 17.32 0.93 6.40
C LYS A 109 17.68 1.89 7.56
N SER A 110 18.11 1.34 8.68
CA SER A 110 18.98 2.06 9.61
C SER A 110 20.03 1.05 10.04
N ASP A 111 21.24 1.14 9.48
CA ASP A 111 22.50 0.65 10.08
C ASP A 111 23.59 0.53 9.00
N ILE A 112 24.12 1.67 8.53
CA ILE A 112 25.49 1.86 8.00
C ILE A 112 25.76 3.37 8.14
N VAL A 113 26.76 3.94 8.82
CA VAL A 113 27.90 3.49 9.63
C VAL A 113 28.28 4.69 10.51
N SER A 114 28.57 4.46 11.80
CA SER A 114 29.30 5.39 12.66
C SER A 114 30.80 5.15 12.52
N LYS A 115 31.60 6.23 12.52
CA LYS A 115 32.95 6.42 13.12
C LYS A 115 33.60 7.67 12.50
N GLU A 116 34.37 8.53 13.16
CA GLU A 116 34.86 8.67 14.54
C GLU A 116 35.49 10.10 14.62
N GLY A 117 35.56 10.72 15.79
CA GLY A 117 36.30 11.99 15.98
C GLY A 117 36.10 12.64 17.35
N VAL A 118 37.05 12.38 18.24
CA VAL A 118 37.15 12.79 19.66
C VAL A 118 37.41 14.30 19.83
N ASN A 119 36.72 14.99 20.76
CA ASN A 119 37.35 15.75 21.87
C ASN A 119 36.35 16.54 22.75
N GLY A 120 36.48 16.36 24.08
CA GLY A 120 36.59 17.42 25.09
C GLY A 120 35.39 18.31 25.45
N GLY A 121 35.08 18.35 26.75
CA GLY A 121 34.75 19.60 27.44
C GLY A 121 33.30 19.77 27.93
N THR A 122 33.14 19.70 29.25
CA THR A 122 32.03 20.26 30.04
C THR A 122 31.73 21.70 29.61
N ILE A 123 30.45 22.08 29.46
CA ILE A 123 29.87 23.38 29.86
C ILE A 123 28.33 23.30 29.83
N SER A 124 27.74 23.81 30.90
CA SER A 124 26.32 24.10 31.09
C SER A 124 25.85 25.35 30.33
N LYS A 125 24.61 25.32 29.79
CA LYS A 125 23.54 26.37 29.81
C LYS A 125 22.84 26.70 28.47
N SER A 126 21.51 26.70 28.59
CA SER A 126 20.48 27.62 28.08
C SER A 126 20.18 27.81 26.57
N ILE A 127 18.91 27.49 26.25
CA ILE A 127 17.86 28.27 25.53
C ILE A 127 18.24 28.93 24.20
N VAL A 128 17.55 28.55 23.11
CA VAL A 128 16.73 29.41 22.21
C VAL A 128 16.12 28.55 21.10
N GLY A 129 14.82 28.75 20.83
CA GLY A 129 13.99 27.85 20.03
C GLY A 129 13.96 28.11 18.53
N THR A 130 13.23 27.27 17.79
CA THR A 130 12.41 27.71 16.66
C THR A 130 11.20 26.80 16.46
N LYS A 131 10.05 27.45 16.30
CA LYS A 131 8.76 26.88 15.94
C LYS A 131 8.69 26.72 14.43
N ALA A 132 8.29 25.56 13.91
CA ALA A 132 7.67 25.46 12.58
C ALA A 132 7.02 24.10 12.36
N THR A 133 5.68 24.02 12.39
CA THR A 133 4.84 23.20 11.48
C THR A 133 3.35 23.38 11.80
N THR A 134 2.84 24.60 11.60
CA THR A 134 1.39 24.85 11.60
C THR A 134 1.02 25.57 10.31
N LYS A 135 1.02 24.88 9.17
CA LYS A 135 0.70 25.51 7.88
C LYS A 135 0.11 24.57 6.81
N VAL A 136 -0.69 23.56 7.17
CA VAL A 136 -1.42 22.75 6.15
C VAL A 136 -2.91 22.56 6.44
N LYS A 137 -3.41 22.84 7.65
CA LYS A 137 -4.83 22.61 7.98
C LYS A 137 -5.81 23.71 7.51
N LYS A 138 -5.35 24.92 7.17
CA LYS A 138 -6.24 26.05 6.81
C LYS A 138 -6.70 26.07 5.35
N LYS A 139 -5.93 25.54 4.40
CA LYS A 139 -6.29 25.57 2.96
C LYS A 139 -7.43 24.61 2.60
N ILE A 140 -7.51 23.46 3.28
CA ILE A 140 -8.54 22.44 3.01
C ILE A 140 -9.93 22.94 3.42
N VAL A 141 -10.04 23.68 4.53
CA VAL A 141 -11.32 24.23 5.01
C VAL A 141 -11.86 25.30 4.06
N TRP A 142 -10.99 26.13 3.47
CA TRP A 142 -11.40 27.15 2.49
C TRP A 142 -11.89 26.52 1.17
N ALA A 143 -11.19 25.48 0.68
CA ALA A 143 -11.61 24.76 -0.52
C ALA A 143 -12.97 24.07 -0.35
N TRP A 144 -13.24 23.48 0.82
CA TRP A 144 -14.54 22.89 1.13
C TRP A 144 -15.69 23.90 1.18
N ARG A 145 -15.41 25.14 1.62
CA ARG A 145 -16.42 26.20 1.71
C ARG A 145 -16.81 26.74 0.32
N LEU A 146 -15.84 26.90 -0.57
CA LEU A 146 -16.07 27.29 -1.97
C LEU A 146 -16.80 26.19 -2.75
N PHE A 147 -16.50 24.92 -2.51
CA PHE A 147 -17.17 23.80 -3.18
C PHE A 147 -18.65 23.68 -2.79
N LYS A 148 -18.99 24.00 -1.53
CA LYS A 148 -20.37 23.95 -1.04
C LYS A 148 -21.25 25.07 -1.64
N ASP A 149 -20.70 26.27 -1.84
CA ASP A 149 -21.40 27.40 -2.47
C ASP A 149 -21.60 27.21 -3.98
N LEU A 150 -20.73 26.44 -4.65
CA LEU A 150 -20.87 26.15 -6.08
C LEU A 150 -22.03 25.17 -6.37
N LEU A 151 -22.26 24.22 -5.46
CA LEU A 151 -23.34 23.22 -5.59
C LEU A 151 -24.74 23.78 -5.25
N GLY A 152 -24.81 24.91 -4.54
CA GLY A 152 -26.07 25.56 -4.19
C GLY A 152 -26.71 26.40 -5.31
N ARG A 153 -26.01 26.62 -6.42
CA ARG A 153 -26.51 27.45 -7.56
C ARG A 153 -26.94 26.67 -8.80
N TYR A 154 -27.07 25.35 -8.70
CA TYR A 154 -27.51 24.47 -9.79
C TYR A 154 -28.84 23.77 -9.48
N SER A 155 -29.74 24.48 -8.80
CA SER A 155 -31.13 24.07 -8.58
C SER A 155 -32.02 25.30 -8.73
N HIS A 156 -32.19 25.76 -9.97
CA HIS A 156 -33.38 26.49 -10.40
C HIS A 156 -33.59 26.34 -11.90
#